data_AF-A0A9D8TR56-F1
#
_entry.id   AF-A0A9D8TR56-F1
#
_cell.length_a   1.000
_cell.length_b   1.000
_cell.length_c   1.000
_cell.angle_alpha   90.00
_cell.angle_beta   90.00
_cell.angle_gamma   90.00
#
_symmetry.space_group_name_H-M   'P 1'
#
loop_
_entity.id
_entity.type
_entity.pdbx_description
1 polymer ?
#
loop_
_entity_poly.entity_id
_entity_poly.type
_entity_poly.pdbx_seq_one_letter_code
_entity_poly.pdbx_strand_id
1 'polypeptide(L)'
;IGQGYIFDPYRGGSSIIFQIVSITLPVLIWVTANWCLTTLFDGEGSFRDVFVATTYSLAPLPPLVVLSTLLSNVLTQPEGAIAKMLVMIGFIWTLFLIFFGMLVTHGYSLPKNIITTLGTIVAVAVLIFLAVLFSSLVGKMIQFVSSIVIEVSNRA
;
A
#
# COMPACT_ATOMS: atom_id res chain seq x y z
N ILE A 1 -13.51 2.30 -4.04
CA ILE A 1 -14.07 2.72 -2.74
C ILE A 1 -14.96 3.92 -2.99
N GLY A 2 -16.18 3.93 -2.47
CA GLY A 2 -17.07 5.10 -2.48
C GLY A 2 -17.45 5.61 -3.87
N GLN A 3 -18.26 4.84 -4.61
CA GLN A 3 -18.84 5.28 -5.88
C GLN A 3 -20.35 5.04 -5.90
N GLY A 4 -21.07 5.90 -6.62
CA GLY A 4 -22.50 5.78 -6.86
C GLY A 4 -22.82 4.54 -7.71
N TYR A 5 -24.06 4.06 -7.59
CA TYR A 5 -24.52 2.79 -8.18
C TYR A 5 -24.21 2.63 -9.67
N ILE A 6 -24.28 3.73 -10.43
CA ILE A 6 -24.07 3.70 -11.88
C ILE A 6 -22.58 3.51 -12.23
N PHE A 7 -21.67 3.92 -11.33
CA PHE A 7 -20.22 3.83 -11.53
C PHE A 7 -19.57 2.63 -10.86
N ASP A 8 -20.30 1.85 -10.05
CA ASP A 8 -19.74 0.73 -9.29
C ASP A 8 -19.46 -0.51 -10.18
N PRO A 9 -18.18 -0.91 -10.37
CA PRO A 9 -17.84 -2.12 -11.11
C PRO A 9 -18.02 -3.40 -10.28
N TYR A 10 -18.18 -3.28 -8.95
CA TYR A 10 -18.29 -4.40 -8.02
C TYR A 10 -19.67 -4.44 -7.35
N ARG A 11 -20.72 -4.51 -8.20
CA ARG A 11 -22.15 -4.61 -7.83
C ARG A 11 -22.50 -5.65 -6.75
N GLY A 12 -21.57 -6.56 -6.41
CA GLY A 12 -21.71 -7.63 -5.42
C GLY A 12 -21.26 -7.30 -3.99
N GLY A 13 -20.92 -6.05 -3.68
CA GLY A 13 -20.54 -5.63 -2.33
C GLY A 13 -19.04 -5.73 -2.06
N SER A 14 -18.54 -4.84 -1.20
CA SER A 14 -17.13 -4.80 -0.81
C SER A 14 -16.99 -5.04 0.68
N SER A 15 -16.10 -5.96 1.07
CA SER A 15 -15.81 -6.22 2.47
C SER A 15 -14.98 -5.08 3.05
N ILE A 16 -15.42 -4.55 4.19
CA ILE A 16 -14.69 -3.52 4.94
C ILE A 16 -13.27 -4.01 5.29
N ILE A 17 -13.13 -5.29 5.63
CA ILE A 17 -11.84 -5.91 5.96
C ILE A 17 -10.90 -5.81 4.74
N PHE A 18 -11.40 -6.15 3.54
CA PHE A 18 -10.61 -6.08 2.33
C PHE A 18 -10.18 -4.64 2.01
N GLN A 19 -11.06 -3.65 2.24
CA GLN A 19 -10.70 -2.24 2.05
C GLN A 19 -9.61 -1.79 3.02
N ILE A 20 -9.70 -2.14 4.31
CA ILE A 20 -8.67 -1.80 5.31
C ILE A 20 -7.33 -2.43 4.94
N VAL A 21 -7.33 -3.72 4.57
CA VAL A 21 -6.11 -4.44 4.16
C VAL A 21 -5.51 -3.81 2.90
N SER A 22 -6.33 -3.40 1.93
CA SER A 22 -5.86 -2.80 0.68
C SER A 22 -5.10 -1.48 0.86
N ILE A 23 -5.30 -0.78 1.98
CA ILE A 23 -4.61 0.46 2.32
C ILE A 23 -3.45 0.18 3.29
N THR A 24 -3.70 -0.62 4.31
CA THR A 24 -2.73 -0.87 5.39
C THR A 24 -1.53 -1.67 4.90
N LEU A 25 -1.75 -2.70 4.07
CA LEU A 25 -0.68 -3.58 3.62
C LEU A 25 0.36 -2.85 2.75
N PRO A 26 -0.02 -2.06 1.72
CA PRO A 26 0.96 -1.28 0.95
C PRO A 26 1.75 -0.29 1.81
N VAL A 27 1.09 0.37 2.79
CA VAL A 27 1.77 1.30 3.70
C VAL A 27 2.82 0.58 4.54
N LEU A 28 2.50 -0.57 5.12
CA LEU A 28 3.46 -1.33 5.93
C LEU A 28 4.65 -1.83 5.10
N ILE A 29 4.40 -2.30 3.88
CA ILE A 29 5.46 -2.72 2.96
C ILE A 29 6.34 -1.54 2.59
N TRP A 30 5.75 -0.38 2.25
CA TRP A 30 6.48 0.84 1.94
C TRP A 30 7.36 1.30 3.09
N VAL A 31 6.80 1.40 4.30
CA VAL A 31 7.53 1.84 5.50
C VAL A 31 8.70 0.90 5.81
N THR A 32 8.47 -0.41 5.71
CA THR A 32 9.51 -1.42 5.94
C THR A 32 10.61 -1.31 4.88
N ALA A 33 10.25 -1.21 3.60
CA ALA A 33 11.19 -1.05 2.50
C ALA A 33 12.05 0.21 2.67
N ASN A 34 11.40 1.32 2.99
CA ASN A 34 12.06 2.61 3.11
C ASN A 34 13.00 2.65 4.31
N TRP A 35 12.56 2.12 5.46
CA TRP A 35 13.40 2.02 6.65
C TRP A 35 14.60 1.07 6.45
N CYS A 36 14.44 -0.04 5.73
CA CYS A 36 15.59 -0.88 5.36
C CYS A 36 16.60 -0.07 4.51
N LEU A 37 16.12 0.77 3.59
CA LEU A 37 16.98 1.60 2.75
C LEU A 37 17.67 2.72 3.51
N THR A 38 17.11 3.18 4.64
CA THR A 38 17.75 4.24 5.43
C THR A 38 18.95 3.72 6.21
N THR A 39 18.95 2.43 6.57
CA THR A 39 20.16 1.79 7.11
C THR A 39 21.28 1.64 6.07
N LEU A 40 20.94 1.61 4.77
CA LEU A 40 21.92 1.51 3.67
C LEU A 40 22.43 2.88 3.23
N PHE A 41 21.56 3.89 3.23
CA PHE A 41 21.86 5.24 2.74
C PHE A 41 22.06 6.25 3.87
N ASP A 42 22.38 5.83 5.10
CA ASP A 42 22.60 6.73 6.25
C ASP A 42 21.48 7.77 6.41
N GLY A 43 20.25 7.31 6.60
CA GLY A 43 19.09 8.14 6.90
C GLY A 43 18.77 8.19 8.39
N GLU A 44 18.36 9.36 8.89
CA GLU A 44 18.18 9.61 10.32
C GLU A 44 16.83 9.10 10.87
N GLY A 45 15.81 9.02 10.01
CA GLY A 45 14.45 8.65 10.42
C GLY A 45 14.33 7.21 10.95
N SER A 46 13.66 7.07 12.09
CA SER A 46 13.30 5.76 12.65
C SER A 46 12.08 5.16 11.93
N PHE A 47 11.84 3.85 12.13
CA PHE A 47 10.65 3.18 11.58
C PHE A 47 9.35 3.90 11.97
N ARG A 48 9.26 4.40 13.21
CA ARG A 48 8.10 5.16 13.68
C ARG A 48 7.93 6.47 12.91
N ASP A 49 9.02 7.19 12.66
CA ASP A 49 8.96 8.47 11.97
C ASP A 49 8.52 8.29 10.53
N VAL A 50 9.04 7.26 9.84
CA VAL A 50 8.62 6.90 8.47
C VAL A 50 7.14 6.50 8.43
N PHE A 51 6.68 5.71 9.40
CA PHE A 51 5.28 5.32 9.50
C PHE A 51 4.36 6.54 9.70
N VAL A 52 4.71 7.44 10.62
CA VAL A 52 3.97 8.67 10.89
C VAL A 52 3.97 9.56 9.64
N ALA A 53 5.15 9.84 9.06
CA ALA A 53 5.25 10.65 7.84
C ALA A 53 4.37 10.08 6.71
N THR A 54 4.49 8.77 6.42
CA THR A 54 3.73 8.12 5.35
C THR A 54 2.22 8.18 5.59
N THR A 55 1.77 7.91 6.82
CA THR A 55 0.32 7.93 7.14
C THR A 55 -0.26 9.34 7.11
N TYR A 56 0.47 10.35 7.59
CA TYR A 56 0.05 11.75 7.46
C TYR A 56 0.05 12.23 6.01
N SER A 57 0.95 11.72 5.16
CA SER A 57 0.93 12.02 3.72
C SER A 57 -0.32 11.52 2.99
N LEU A 58 -1.04 10.52 3.54
CA LEU A 58 -2.30 10.02 2.97
C LEU A 58 -3.52 10.90 3.30
N ALA A 59 -3.37 11.90 4.16
CA ALA A 59 -4.46 12.77 4.60
C ALA A 59 -5.31 13.45 3.49
N PRO A 60 -4.79 13.84 2.31
CA PRO A 60 -5.62 14.45 1.27
C PRO A 60 -6.56 13.45 0.58
N LEU A 61 -6.32 12.13 0.65
CA LEU A 61 -7.15 11.15 -0.03
C LEU A 61 -8.57 11.00 0.56
N PRO A 62 -8.77 10.79 1.88
CA PRO A 62 -10.11 10.64 2.44
C PRO A 62 -11.10 11.76 2.08
N PRO A 63 -10.80 13.07 2.26
CA PRO A 63 -11.75 14.12 1.94
C PRO A 63 -12.07 14.19 0.43
N LEU A 64 -11.09 13.95 -0.44
CA LEU A 64 -11.29 13.96 -1.89
C LEU A 64 -12.09 12.73 -2.36
N VAL A 65 -11.84 11.56 -1.79
CA VAL A 65 -12.66 10.37 -2.08
C VAL A 65 -14.10 10.58 -1.65
N VAL A 66 -14.35 11.11 -0.44
CA VAL A 66 -15.71 11.42 0.04
C VAL A 66 -16.41 12.41 -0.90
N LEU A 67 -15.74 13.48 -1.31
CA LEU A 67 -16.29 14.45 -2.25
C LEU A 67 -16.60 13.80 -3.62
N SER A 68 -15.70 12.96 -4.13
CA SER A 68 -15.91 12.20 -5.37
C SER A 68 -17.11 11.25 -5.24
N THR A 69 -17.29 10.59 -4.09
CA THR A 69 -18.46 9.75 -3.80
C THR A 69 -19.76 10.55 -3.88
N LEU A 70 -19.81 11.73 -3.26
CA LEU A 70 -21.00 12.59 -3.31
C LEU A 70 -21.32 13.00 -4.76
N LEU A 71 -20.31 13.44 -5.51
CA LEU A 71 -20.48 13.81 -6.93
C LEU A 71 -20.96 12.64 -7.79
N SER A 72 -20.48 11.42 -7.52
CA SER A 72 -20.87 10.23 -8.30
C SER A 72 -22.34 9.85 -8.18
N ASN A 73 -23.09 10.41 -7.23
CA ASN A 73 -24.55 10.25 -7.13
C ASN A 73 -25.33 11.26 -7.98
N VAL A 74 -24.68 12.35 -8.41
CA VAL A 74 -25.29 13.41 -9.22
C VAL A 74 -24.88 13.29 -10.69
N LEU A 75 -23.65 12.87 -10.95
CA LEU A 75 -23.07 12.81 -12.28
C LEU A 75 -23.67 11.68 -13.13
N THR A 76 -23.81 11.96 -14.43
CA THR A 76 -24.19 10.98 -15.44
C THR A 76 -22.98 10.20 -15.94
N GLN A 77 -23.18 9.02 -16.54
CA GLN A 77 -22.09 8.14 -17.00
C GLN A 77 -20.99 8.85 -17.84
N PRO A 78 -21.33 9.71 -18.81
CA PRO A 78 -20.32 10.44 -19.59
C PRO A 78 -19.46 11.39 -18.75
N GLU A 79 -19.98 11.89 -17.63
CA GLU A 79 -19.33 12.87 -16.75
C GLU A 79 -18.45 12.23 -15.67
N GLY A 80 -18.40 10.90 -15.61
CA GLY A 80 -17.61 10.16 -14.61
C GLY A 80 -16.11 10.50 -14.61
N ALA A 81 -15.59 11.08 -15.70
CA ALA A 81 -14.23 11.61 -15.76
C ALA A 81 -13.96 12.70 -14.71
N ILE A 82 -14.95 13.52 -14.37
CA ILE A 82 -14.82 14.60 -13.37
C ILE A 82 -14.55 14.02 -11.98
N ALA A 83 -15.31 13.01 -11.57
CA ALA A 83 -15.13 12.32 -10.29
C ALA A 83 -13.75 11.62 -10.20
N LYS A 84 -13.29 11.03 -11.31
CA LYS A 84 -11.97 10.41 -11.41
C LYS A 84 -10.82 11.42 -11.32
N MET A 85 -10.96 12.57 -11.98
CA MET A 85 -9.97 13.65 -11.92
C MET A 85 -9.75 14.13 -10.49
N LEU A 86 -10.82 14.26 -9.71
CA LEU A 86 -10.74 14.71 -8.32
C LEU A 86 -9.94 13.74 -7.43
N VAL A 87 -10.15 12.44 -7.61
CA VAL A 87 -9.37 11.40 -6.92
C VAL A 87 -7.92 11.39 -7.40
N MET A 88 -7.68 11.58 -8.70
CA MET A 88 -6.33 11.67 -9.28
C MET A 88 -5.52 12.82 -8.67
N ILE A 89 -6.13 13.98 -8.47
CA ILE A 89 -5.49 15.12 -7.78
C ILE A 89 -5.06 14.71 -6.36
N GLY A 90 -5.90 13.96 -5.64
CA GLY A 90 -5.58 13.45 -4.30
C GLY A 90 -4.39 12.50 -4.28
N PHE A 91 -4.27 11.62 -5.28
CA PHE A 91 -3.12 10.73 -5.42
C PHE A 91 -1.83 11.50 -5.73
N ILE A 92 -1.89 12.48 -6.65
CA ILE A 92 -0.74 13.33 -6.97
C ILE A 92 -0.27 14.07 -5.73
N TRP A 93 -1.20 14.67 -4.98
CA TRP A 93 -0.89 15.38 -3.74
C TRP A 93 -0.24 14.45 -2.69
N THR A 94 -0.81 13.27 -2.50
CA THR A 94 -0.26 12.25 -1.60
C THR A 94 1.17 11.86 -1.98
N LEU A 95 1.44 11.65 -3.27
CA LEU A 95 2.76 11.29 -3.77
C LEU A 95 3.80 12.38 -3.44
N PHE A 96 3.43 13.65 -3.65
CA PHE A 96 4.28 14.78 -3.27
C PHE A 96 4.54 14.80 -1.76
N LEU A 97 3.52 14.60 -0.93
CA LEU A 97 3.67 14.57 0.53
C LEU A 97 4.54 13.40 0.99
N ILE A 98 4.45 12.22 0.37
CA ILE A 98 5.32 11.08 0.70
C ILE A 98 6.77 11.43 0.34
N PHE A 99 7.01 11.96 -0.87
CA PHE A 99 8.35 12.29 -1.34
C PHE A 99 9.04 13.35 -0.45
N PHE A 100 8.35 14.46 -0.16
CA PHE A 100 8.89 15.51 0.70
C PHE A 100 8.90 15.10 2.17
N GLY A 101 7.95 14.29 2.61
CA GLY A 101 7.93 13.71 3.95
C GLY A 101 9.19 12.88 4.22
N MET A 102 9.60 12.04 3.27
CA MET A 102 10.86 11.28 3.37
C MET A 102 12.10 12.17 3.36
N LEU A 103 12.11 13.21 2.52
CA LEU A 103 13.21 14.17 2.45
C LEU A 103 13.48 14.79 3.83
N VAL A 104 12.41 15.25 4.49
CA VAL A 104 12.49 15.88 5.82
C VAL A 104 12.77 14.85 6.90
N THR A 105 12.07 13.71 6.90
CA THR A 105 12.17 12.68 7.95
C THR A 105 13.57 12.06 8.03
N HIS A 106 14.26 11.92 6.91
CA HIS A 106 15.60 11.33 6.86
C HIS A 106 16.73 12.35 6.79
N GLY A 107 16.43 13.65 6.74
CA GLY A 107 17.45 14.68 6.56
C GLY A 107 18.20 14.56 5.23
N TYR A 108 17.56 14.03 4.19
CA TYR A 108 18.22 13.81 2.90
C TYR A 108 18.32 15.10 2.08
N SER A 109 19.44 15.26 1.37
CA SER A 109 19.50 16.21 0.27
C SER A 109 18.59 15.76 -0.88
N LEU A 110 18.11 16.69 -1.71
CA LEU A 110 17.18 16.38 -2.79
C LEU A 110 17.67 15.26 -3.73
N PRO A 111 18.93 15.25 -4.21
CA PRO A 111 19.42 14.17 -5.09
C PRO A 111 19.44 12.81 -4.38
N LYS A 112 19.84 12.79 -3.11
CA LYS A 112 19.84 11.58 -2.27
C LYS A 112 18.42 11.06 -2.10
N ASN A 113 17.45 11.93 -1.83
CA ASN A 113 16.05 11.56 -1.69
C ASN A 113 15.45 10.94 -2.96
N ILE A 114 15.83 11.44 -4.14
CA ILE A 114 15.38 10.86 -5.42
C ILE A 114 15.89 9.42 -5.57
N ILE A 115 17.18 9.20 -5.32
CA ILE A 115 17.80 7.87 -5.42
C ILE A 115 17.19 6.92 -4.40
N THR A 116 17.02 7.35 -3.14
CA THR A 116 16.45 6.51 -2.09
C THR A 116 14.97 6.22 -2.32
N THR A 117 14.20 7.16 -2.88
CA THR A 117 12.81 6.92 -3.29
C THR A 117 12.72 5.86 -4.37
N LEU A 118 13.54 5.95 -5.43
CA LEU A 118 13.59 4.93 -6.49
C LEU A 118 14.08 3.58 -5.96
N GLY A 119 15.09 3.60 -5.09
CA GLY A 119 15.58 2.41 -4.39
C GLY A 119 14.51 1.75 -3.51
N THR A 120 13.63 2.55 -2.87
CA THR A 120 12.51 2.05 -2.09
C THR A 120 11.51 1.29 -2.95
N ILE A 121 11.22 1.75 -4.18
CA ILE A 121 10.35 1.03 -5.11
C ILE A 121 10.93 -0.35 -5.46
N VAL A 122 12.24 -0.41 -5.72
CA VAL A 122 12.94 -1.70 -5.96
C VAL A 122 12.91 -2.58 -4.71
N ALA A 123 13.13 -2.00 -3.52
CA ALA A 123 13.09 -2.71 -2.26
C ALA A 123 11.71 -3.30 -1.95
N VAL A 124 10.62 -2.58 -2.28
CA VAL A 124 9.25 -3.10 -2.21
C VAL A 124 9.08 -4.35 -3.08
N ALA A 125 9.59 -4.32 -4.32
CA ALA A 125 9.53 -5.49 -5.20
C ALA A 125 10.31 -6.69 -4.63
N VAL A 126 11.50 -6.45 -4.07
CA VAL A 126 12.30 -7.48 -3.41
C VAL A 126 11.60 -8.04 -2.17
N LEU A 127 11.00 -7.18 -1.33
CA LEU A 127 10.25 -7.62 -0.15
C LEU A 127 9.04 -8.49 -0.52
N ILE A 128 8.28 -8.10 -1.54
CA ILE A 128 7.15 -8.90 -2.03
C ILE A 128 7.66 -10.26 -2.54
N PHE A 129 8.74 -10.27 -3.31
CA PHE A 129 9.35 -11.52 -3.78
C PHE A 129 9.78 -12.43 -2.63
N LEU A 130 10.45 -11.88 -1.61
CA LEU A 130 10.85 -12.63 -0.41
C LEU A 130 9.65 -13.16 0.37
N ALA A 131 8.59 -12.36 0.52
CA ALA A 131 7.37 -12.78 1.21
C ALA A 131 6.70 -13.97 0.50
N VAL A 132 6.61 -13.94 -0.83
CA VAL A 132 6.06 -15.04 -1.64
C VAL A 132 6.94 -16.29 -1.54
N LEU A 133 8.27 -16.14 -1.64
CA LEU A 133 9.22 -17.25 -1.52
C LEU A 133 9.11 -17.93 -0.15
N PHE A 134 9.08 -17.13 0.92
CA PHE A 134 8.96 -17.63 2.28
C PHE A 134 7.62 -18.33 2.50
N SER A 135 6.51 -17.74 2.03
CA SER A 135 5.18 -18.37 2.09
C SER A 135 5.14 -19.72 1.35
N SER A 136 5.83 -19.82 0.21
CA SER A 136 5.93 -21.07 -0.56
C SER A 136 6.71 -22.14 0.21
N LEU A 137 7.83 -21.77 0.83
CA LEU A 137 8.64 -22.70 1.64
C LEU A 137 7.86 -23.21 2.86
N VAL A 138 7.20 -22.31 3.59
CA VAL A 138 6.34 -22.67 4.73
C VAL A 138 5.19 -23.58 4.27
N GLY A 139 4.57 -23.27 3.13
CA GLY A 139 3.53 -24.12 2.55
C GLY A 139 4.02 -25.54 2.27
N LYS A 140 5.22 -25.70 1.70
CA LYS A 140 5.84 -27.02 1.48
C LYS A 140 6.11 -27.76 2.80
N MET A 141 6.58 -27.05 3.83
CA MET A 141 6.82 -27.63 5.15
C MET A 141 5.54 -28.11 5.82
N ILE A 142 4.48 -27.29 5.79
CA ILE A 142 3.16 -27.68 6.29
C ILE A 142 2.64 -28.90 5.53
N GLN A 143 2.78 -28.91 4.21
CA GLN A 143 2.33 -30.02 3.39
C GLN A 143 3.09 -31.32 3.71
N PHE A 144 4.42 -31.25 3.86
CA PHE A 144 5.23 -32.38 4.30
C PHE A 144 4.76 -32.96 5.65
N VAL A 145 4.54 -32.11 6.65
CA VAL A 145 4.04 -32.53 7.97
C VAL A 145 2.63 -33.12 7.85
N SER A 146 1.73 -32.48 7.09
CA SER A 146 0.37 -32.96 6.90
C SER A 146 0.32 -34.34 6.23
N SER A 147 1.19 -34.59 5.24
CA SER A 147 1.29 -35.89 4.57
C SER A 147 1.75 -36.97 5.54
N ILE A 148 2.73 -36.70 6.41
CA ILE A 148 3.16 -37.64 7.45
C ILE A 148 2.00 -37.96 8.41
N VAL A 149 1.27 -36.94 8.87
CA VAL A 149 0.14 -37.13 9.80
C VAL A 149 -0.95 -38.01 9.16
N ILE A 150 -1.29 -37.75 7.89
CA ILE A 150 -2.28 -38.54 7.15
C ILE A 150 -1.79 -39.99 6.97
N GLU A 151 -0.53 -40.20 6.59
CA GLU A 151 0.02 -41.55 6.44
C GLU A 151 0.02 -42.35 7.74
N VAL A 152 0.32 -41.72 8.88
CA VAL A 152 0.28 -42.38 10.20
C VAL A 152 -1.17 -42.68 10.60
N SER A 153 -2.10 -41.74 10.40
CA SER A 153 -3.51 -41.95 10.72
C SER A 153 -4.17 -43.06 9.88
N ASN A 154 -3.74 -43.25 8.64
CA ASN A 154 -4.28 -44.31 7.77
C ASN A 154 -3.69 -45.69 8.08
N ARG A 155 -2.60 -45.76 8.86
CA ARG A 155 -1.95 -47.00 9.30
C ARG A 155 -2.40 -47.44 10.71
N ALA A 156 -3.03 -46.56 11.48
CA ALA A 156 -3.63 -46.84 12.79
C ALA A 156 -5.08 -47.31 12.63
#